data_AF-A0A420AJ17-F1
#
_entry.id   AF-A0A420AJ17-F1
#
_cell.length_a   1.000
_cell.length_b   1.000
_cell.length_c   1.000
_cell.angle_alpha   90.00
_cell.angle_beta   90.00
_cell.angle_gamma   90.00
#
_symmetry.space_group_name_H-M   'P 1'
#
loop_
_entity.id
_entity.type
_entity.pdbx_description
1 polymer ?
#
loop_
_entity_poly.entity_id
_entity_poly.type
_entity_poly.pdbx_seq_one_letter_code
_entity_poly.pdbx_strand_id
1 'polypeptide(L)'
;MNTESTIKTSHAGMMYSRDFQLWYTYLKRRIEKEWRPEELSFLLGKPDHAYLDFERMFQVQKFLTQESILLDRIYTSSRIEAMEFHREKYEVSEERLVRLKIEEDEVKWNYTIELPWQFEKGEELPPAPELQFEEWKAEKDLQLESDAMLHVRQKLDVLLDSNYFENGATALQMFRKVAPTGLVHLQIFPRHLKNVLYSLIQQNKLVVRNIENSFSFFLTAFQQASRKQYLLNGWR
;
A
#
# COMPACT_ATOMS: atom_id res chain seq x y z
N MET A 1 15.91 28.50 15.83
CA MET A 1 16.92 27.49 15.40
C MET A 1 16.54 27.10 13.99
N ASN A 2 17.40 27.36 13.01
CA ASN A 2 17.16 27.02 11.61
C ASN A 2 17.33 25.51 11.47
N THR A 3 16.23 24.77 11.40
CA THR A 3 16.24 23.39 10.89
C THR A 3 16.45 23.50 9.38
N GLU A 4 17.67 23.23 8.94
CA GLU A 4 17.98 23.09 7.52
C GLU A 4 17.11 21.97 6.95
N SER A 5 16.03 22.34 6.25
CA SER A 5 15.28 21.38 5.44
C SER A 5 16.23 20.87 4.36
N THR A 6 16.74 19.66 4.55
CA THR A 6 17.58 19.04 3.53
C THR A 6 16.65 18.43 2.50
N ILE A 7 16.57 19.08 1.32
CA ILE A 7 15.94 18.48 0.14
C ILE A 7 16.70 17.20 -0.15
N LYS A 8 16.11 16.05 0.21
CA LYS A 8 16.77 14.75 0.02
C LYS A 8 16.59 14.24 -1.40
N THR A 9 15.40 14.44 -1.98
CA THR A 9 15.08 13.89 -3.28
C THR A 9 14.02 14.72 -4.00
N SER A 10 14.28 15.03 -5.27
CA SER A 10 13.28 15.53 -6.20
C SER A 10 13.06 14.49 -7.29
N HIS A 11 11.81 14.10 -7.48
CA HIS A 11 11.38 13.18 -8.52
C HIS A 11 10.53 13.95 -9.53
N ALA A 12 10.61 13.56 -10.80
CA ALA A 12 9.82 14.19 -11.85
C ALA A 12 9.38 13.13 -12.85
N GLY A 13 8.16 13.27 -13.35
CA GLY A 13 7.60 12.38 -14.36
C GLY A 13 6.67 13.12 -15.31
N MET A 14 6.61 12.63 -16.54
CA MET A 14 5.64 13.07 -17.53
C MET A 14 4.32 12.32 -17.27
N MET A 15 3.22 13.04 -17.17
CA MET A 15 1.90 12.43 -16.98
C MET A 15 0.79 13.29 -17.57
N TYR A 16 -0.33 12.65 -17.90
CA TYR A 16 -1.57 13.34 -18.25
C TYR A 16 -2.28 13.84 -16.98
N SER A 17 -3.15 14.84 -17.11
CA SER A 17 -3.92 15.37 -15.99
C SER A 17 -4.80 14.32 -15.27
N ARG A 18 -5.34 13.35 -16.02
CA ARG A 18 -6.08 12.21 -15.46
C ARG A 18 -5.20 11.26 -14.66
N ASP A 19 -4.00 10.97 -15.16
CA ASP A 19 -3.05 10.10 -14.48
C ASP A 19 -2.54 10.77 -13.20
N PHE A 20 -2.33 12.09 -13.23
CA PHE A 20 -2.01 12.87 -12.05
C PHE A 20 -3.13 12.81 -11.00
N GLN A 21 -4.40 12.97 -11.41
CA GLN A 21 -5.54 12.89 -10.50
C GLN A 21 -5.62 11.53 -9.78
N LEU A 22 -5.39 10.43 -10.52
CA LEU A 22 -5.33 9.08 -9.94
C LEU A 22 -4.12 8.90 -9.03
N TRP A 23 -2.94 9.28 -9.50
CA TRP A 23 -1.70 9.21 -8.73
C TRP A 23 -1.81 9.97 -7.40
N TYR A 24 -2.31 11.20 -7.44
CA TYR A 24 -2.53 12.04 -6.27
C TYR A 24 -3.55 11.40 -5.31
N THR A 25 -4.66 10.88 -5.85
CA THR A 25 -5.68 10.20 -5.03
C THR A 25 -5.06 9.03 -4.26
N TYR A 26 -4.23 8.21 -4.91
CA TYR A 26 -3.59 7.06 -4.24
C TYR A 26 -2.50 7.48 -3.25
N LEU A 27 -1.72 8.52 -3.57
CA LEU A 27 -0.74 9.10 -2.64
C LEU A 27 -1.43 9.60 -1.37
N LYS A 28 -2.49 10.41 -1.51
CA LYS A 28 -3.23 10.95 -0.37
C LYS A 28 -3.85 9.85 0.48
N ARG A 29 -4.49 8.86 -0.15
CA ARG A 29 -5.07 7.70 0.57
C ARG A 29 -4.02 6.89 1.32
N ARG A 30 -2.80 6.75 0.79
CA ARG A 30 -1.70 6.10 1.53
C ARG A 30 -1.38 6.89 2.79
N ILE A 31 -1.19 8.20 2.66
CA ILE A 31 -0.85 9.10 3.79
C ILE A 31 -1.96 9.06 4.85
N GLU A 32 -3.23 9.14 4.45
CA GLU A 32 -4.39 9.03 5.34
C GLU A 32 -4.48 7.68 6.07
N LYS A 33 -3.98 6.61 5.46
CA LYS A 33 -3.91 5.27 6.07
C LYS A 33 -2.64 5.04 6.90
N GLU A 34 -1.70 5.98 6.88
CA GLU A 34 -0.38 5.89 7.50
C GLU A 34 0.40 4.63 7.05
N TRP A 35 0.13 4.18 5.82
CA TRP A 35 0.79 3.01 5.27
C TRP A 35 2.09 3.40 4.59
N ARG A 36 3.09 2.55 4.69
CA ARG A 36 4.35 2.76 3.97
C ARG A 36 4.25 2.30 2.53
N PRO A 37 5.05 2.86 1.60
CA PRO A 37 5.08 2.39 0.22
C PRO A 37 5.37 0.88 0.10
N GLU A 38 6.25 0.34 0.94
CA GLU A 38 6.59 -1.09 0.92
C GLU A 38 5.42 -1.96 1.40
N GLU A 39 4.56 -1.43 2.26
CA GLU A 39 3.36 -2.13 2.74
C GLU A 39 2.32 -2.27 1.63
N LEU A 40 2.17 -1.25 0.79
CA LEU A 40 1.30 -1.31 -0.39
C LEU A 40 1.86 -2.25 -1.45
N SER A 41 3.16 -2.20 -1.72
CA SER A 41 3.83 -3.17 -2.60
C SER A 41 3.56 -4.61 -2.12
N PHE A 42 3.65 -4.85 -0.82
CA PHE A 42 3.35 -6.14 -0.22
C PHE A 42 1.88 -6.55 -0.43
N LEU A 43 0.92 -5.65 -0.20
CA LEU A 43 -0.51 -5.95 -0.40
C LEU A 43 -0.87 -6.23 -1.87
N LEU A 44 -0.20 -5.57 -2.81
CA LEU A 44 -0.30 -5.85 -4.26
C LEU A 44 0.37 -7.19 -4.65
N GLY A 45 1.16 -7.78 -3.75
CA GLY A 45 1.96 -8.97 -4.05
C GLY A 45 3.10 -8.68 -5.02
N LYS A 46 3.70 -7.48 -4.94
CA LYS A 46 4.82 -7.02 -5.77
C LYS A 46 6.10 -6.88 -4.94
N PRO A 47 7.27 -6.72 -5.59
CA PRO A 47 8.51 -6.38 -4.90
C PRO A 47 8.38 -5.08 -4.12
N ASP A 48 9.11 -4.94 -3.01
CA ASP A 48 8.99 -3.82 -2.07
C ASP A 48 9.08 -2.43 -2.71
N HIS A 49 9.87 -2.27 -3.78
CA HIS A 49 10.06 -1.02 -4.50
C HIS A 49 8.94 -0.66 -5.50
N ALA A 50 8.05 -1.59 -5.84
CA ALA A 50 7.11 -1.40 -6.97
C ALA A 50 6.18 -0.19 -6.79
N TYR A 51 5.59 -0.03 -5.60
CA TYR A 51 4.74 1.12 -5.30
C TYR A 51 5.56 2.40 -5.05
N LEU A 52 6.76 2.26 -4.48
CA LEU A 52 7.67 3.39 -4.29
C LEU A 52 8.08 4.01 -5.64
N ASP A 53 8.38 3.17 -6.64
CA ASP A 53 8.70 3.64 -7.99
C ASP A 53 7.51 4.37 -8.62
N PHE A 54 6.29 3.89 -8.39
CA PHE A 54 5.07 4.58 -8.79
C PHE A 54 4.91 5.95 -8.10
N GLU A 55 5.13 6.04 -6.79
CA GLU A 55 5.13 7.33 -6.07
C GLU A 55 6.23 8.27 -6.56
N ARG A 56 7.39 7.73 -6.95
CA ARG A 56 8.50 8.47 -7.58
C ARG A 56 8.26 8.78 -9.06
N MET A 57 7.03 8.61 -9.52
CA MET A 57 6.57 8.93 -10.88
C MET A 57 7.25 8.12 -11.99
N PHE A 58 7.74 6.92 -11.68
CA PHE A 58 8.31 6.00 -12.67
C PHE A 58 7.21 5.17 -13.34
N GLN A 59 7.04 5.30 -14.65
CA GLN A 59 6.08 4.54 -15.46
C GLN A 59 4.63 4.55 -14.92
N VAL A 60 4.17 5.71 -14.41
CA VAL A 60 2.85 5.90 -13.79
C VAL A 60 1.71 5.31 -14.62
N GLN A 61 1.64 5.63 -15.92
CA GLN A 61 0.56 5.16 -16.80
C GLN A 61 0.48 3.64 -16.89
N LYS A 62 1.62 2.97 -17.03
CA LYS A 62 1.69 1.50 -17.09
C LYS A 62 1.25 0.87 -15.78
N PHE A 63 1.69 1.44 -14.66
CA PHE A 63 1.29 0.98 -13.32
C PHE A 63 -0.20 1.14 -13.09
N LEU A 64 -0.77 2.32 -13.39
CA LEU A 64 -2.21 2.58 -13.26
C LEU A 64 -3.04 1.63 -14.11
N THR A 65 -2.60 1.33 -15.33
CA THR A 65 -3.31 0.40 -16.23
C THR A 65 -3.36 -1.02 -15.65
N GLN A 66 -2.30 -1.44 -14.96
CA GLN A 66 -2.17 -2.81 -14.44
C GLN A 66 -2.80 -2.96 -13.04
N GLU A 67 -2.63 -1.98 -12.17
CA GLU A 67 -2.83 -2.15 -10.72
C GLU A 67 -3.97 -1.29 -10.14
N SER A 68 -4.55 -0.34 -10.89
CA SER A 68 -5.63 0.54 -10.40
C SER A 68 -6.81 -0.20 -9.79
N ILE A 69 -7.26 -1.28 -10.43
CA ILE A 69 -8.36 -2.13 -9.94
C ILE A 69 -7.99 -2.78 -8.60
N LEU A 70 -6.75 -3.22 -8.44
CA LEU A 70 -6.28 -3.81 -7.20
C LEU A 70 -6.13 -2.76 -6.10
N LEU A 71 -5.64 -1.56 -6.42
CA LEU A 71 -5.59 -0.44 -5.48
C LEU A 71 -6.98 -0.04 -4.99
N ASP A 72 -7.96 0.06 -5.88
CA ASP A 72 -9.34 0.36 -5.49
C ASP A 72 -9.93 -0.72 -4.58
N ARG A 73 -9.58 -1.98 -4.80
CA ARG A 73 -9.94 -3.09 -3.89
C ARG A 73 -9.21 -2.99 -2.56
N ILE A 74 -7.93 -2.62 -2.54
CA ILE A 74 -7.14 -2.45 -1.31
C ILE A 74 -7.76 -1.34 -0.45
N TYR A 75 -8.03 -0.18 -1.04
CA TYR A 75 -8.64 0.96 -0.33
C TYR A 75 -10.15 0.81 -0.12
N THR A 76 -10.78 -0.18 -0.74
CA THR A 76 -12.24 -0.38 -0.71
C THR A 76 -13.01 0.87 -1.17
N SER A 77 -12.40 1.65 -2.08
CA SER A 77 -12.95 2.90 -2.58
C SER A 77 -12.45 3.15 -4.00
N SER A 78 -13.39 3.39 -4.91
CA SER A 78 -13.13 3.85 -6.28
C SER A 78 -13.33 5.36 -6.45
N ARG A 79 -13.52 6.09 -5.33
CA ARG A 79 -13.79 7.54 -5.38
C ARG A 79 -12.52 8.31 -5.67
N ILE A 80 -12.39 8.81 -6.90
CA ILE A 80 -11.30 9.68 -7.31
C ILE A 80 -11.53 11.06 -6.70
N GLU A 81 -10.47 11.73 -6.25
CA GLU A 81 -10.61 13.10 -5.78
C GLU A 81 -11.02 14.01 -6.93
N ALA A 82 -12.09 14.78 -6.73
CA ALA A 82 -12.59 15.69 -7.74
C ALA A 82 -11.56 16.80 -7.96
N MET A 83 -11.00 16.86 -9.17
CA MET A 83 -10.08 17.91 -9.60
C MET A 83 -10.54 18.42 -10.95
N GLU A 84 -10.68 19.75 -11.04
CA GLU A 84 -10.94 20.41 -12.31
C GLU A 84 -9.72 21.23 -12.73
N PHE A 85 -9.11 20.78 -13.83
CA PHE A 85 -7.99 21.45 -14.45
C PHE A 85 -8.53 22.47 -15.43
N HIS A 86 -8.02 23.69 -15.34
CA HIS A 86 -8.27 24.71 -16.35
C HIS A 86 -7.83 24.17 -17.71
N ARG A 87 -8.73 24.23 -18.70
CA ARG A 87 -8.44 23.86 -20.07
C ARG A 87 -8.52 25.11 -20.93
N GLU A 88 -7.39 25.53 -21.50
CA GLU A 88 -7.43 26.56 -22.53
C GLU A 88 -8.14 26.03 -23.79
N LYS A 89 -8.80 26.92 -24.55
CA LYS A 89 -9.65 26.57 -25.71
C LYS A 89 -8.97 25.72 -26.80
N TYR A 90 -7.63 25.63 -26.77
CA TYR A 90 -6.81 24.89 -27.74
C TYR A 90 -5.87 23.87 -27.07
N GLU A 91 -5.97 23.68 -25.76
CA GLU A 91 -5.12 22.76 -25.02
C GLU A 91 -5.56 21.32 -25.31
N VAL A 92 -4.78 20.62 -26.12
CA VAL A 92 -4.89 19.16 -26.25
C VAL A 92 -4.47 18.55 -24.91
N SER A 93 -4.99 17.37 -24.57
CA SER A 93 -4.51 16.62 -23.41
C SER A 93 -3.04 16.25 -23.64
N GLU A 94 -2.14 17.13 -23.21
CA GLU A 94 -0.70 16.97 -23.32
C GLU A 94 -0.15 16.41 -22.01
N GLU A 95 0.84 15.54 -22.14
CA GLU A 95 1.64 15.11 -21.01
C GLU A 95 2.45 16.30 -20.51
N ARG A 96 2.44 16.54 -19.21
CA ARG A 96 3.26 17.59 -18.60
C ARG A 96 4.14 17.03 -17.50
N LEU A 97 5.24 17.74 -17.27
CA LEU A 97 6.18 17.41 -16.21
C LEU A 97 5.60 17.81 -14.85
N VAL A 98 5.33 16.81 -14.01
CA VAL A 98 5.02 17.02 -12.59
C VAL A 98 6.28 16.72 -11.79
N ARG A 99 6.54 17.52 -10.75
CA ARG A 99 7.66 17.30 -9.83
C ARG A 99 7.16 17.08 -8.42
N LEU A 100 7.70 16.06 -7.77
CA LEU A 100 7.54 15.81 -6.35
C LEU A 100 8.85 16.13 -5.65
N LYS A 101 8.81 17.04 -4.69
CA LYS A 101 9.90 17.34 -3.76
C LYS A 101 9.57 16.69 -2.43
N ILE A 102 10.52 15.92 -1.91
CA ILE A 102 10.41 15.30 -0.59
C ILE A 102 11.51 15.91 0.28
N GLU A 103 11.09 16.66 1.28
CA GLU A 103 11.96 17.23 2.30
C GLU A 103 11.81 16.37 3.56
N GLU A 104 12.93 15.95 4.13
CA GLU A 104 12.92 15.16 5.36
C GLU A 104 13.34 16.04 6.53
N ASP A 105 12.42 16.19 7.49
CA ASP A 105 12.71 16.71 8.82
C ASP A 105 13.03 15.56 9.77
N GLU A 106 13.50 15.86 10.98
CA GLU A 106 13.79 14.84 12.00
C GLU A 106 12.55 13.99 12.33
N VAL A 107 11.36 14.61 12.32
CA VAL A 107 10.09 14.02 12.79
C VAL A 107 9.10 13.74 11.66
N LYS A 108 9.24 14.41 10.51
CA LYS A 108 8.25 14.37 9.42
C LYS A 108 8.89 14.29 8.04
N TRP A 109 8.09 13.86 7.07
CA TRP A 109 8.36 13.99 5.66
C TRP A 109 7.39 15.03 5.08
N ASN A 110 7.94 16.07 4.46
CA ASN A 110 7.17 17.12 3.81
C ASN A 110 7.20 16.88 2.30
N TYR A 111 6.04 16.66 1.73
CA TYR A 111 5.84 16.47 0.30
C TYR A 111 5.38 17.78 -0.31
N THR A 112 6.08 18.28 -1.32
CA THR A 112 5.66 19.44 -2.13
C THR A 112 5.54 19.01 -3.59
N ILE A 113 4.36 19.19 -4.17
CA ILE A 113 4.08 18.89 -5.57
C ILE A 113 4.11 20.19 -6.37
N GLU A 114 4.99 20.24 -7.37
CA GLU A 114 4.99 21.29 -8.38
C GLU A 114 4.36 20.74 -9.65
N LEU A 115 3.29 21.41 -10.11
CA LEU A 115 2.57 21.02 -11.30
C LEU A 115 2.35 22.21 -12.22
N PRO A 116 2.37 21.98 -13.54
CA PRO A 116 2.29 23.05 -14.54
C PRO A 116 0.85 23.41 -14.93
N TRP A 117 -0.15 22.64 -14.47
CA TRP A 117 -1.56 22.95 -14.71
C TRP A 117 -2.08 24.00 -13.73
N GLN A 118 -3.04 24.81 -14.18
CA GLN A 118 -3.80 25.68 -13.29
C GLN A 118 -5.12 24.99 -12.92
N PHE A 119 -5.53 25.10 -11.65
CA PHE A 119 -6.84 24.59 -11.22
C PHE A 119 -7.90 25.65 -11.45
N GLU A 120 -9.06 25.23 -11.94
CA GLU A 120 -10.19 26.13 -12.10
C GLU A 120 -10.80 26.44 -10.72
N LYS A 121 -11.02 27.72 -10.42
CA LYS A 121 -11.56 28.18 -9.12
C LYS A 121 -12.93 28.83 -9.36
N GLY A 122 -13.97 28.27 -8.76
CA GLY A 122 -15.34 28.77 -8.81
C GLY A 122 -16.14 28.25 -7.62
N GLU A 123 -17.24 28.92 -7.25
CA GLU A 123 -18.06 28.56 -6.08
C GLU A 123 -18.76 27.18 -6.21
N GLU A 124 -18.95 26.69 -7.44
CA GLU A 124 -19.52 25.36 -7.74
C GLU A 124 -18.45 24.29 -8.05
N LEU A 125 -17.16 24.68 -8.07
CA LEU A 125 -16.05 23.80 -8.48
C LEU A 125 -15.35 23.18 -7.27
N PRO A 126 -14.79 21.96 -7.43
CA PRO A 126 -14.08 21.32 -6.33
C PRO A 126 -12.89 22.19 -5.87
N PRO A 127 -12.60 22.21 -4.55
CA PRO A 127 -11.47 22.97 -4.03
C PRO A 127 -10.16 22.49 -4.67
N ALA A 128 -9.26 23.43 -4.94
CA ALA A 128 -7.94 23.09 -5.47
C ALA A 128 -7.24 22.10 -4.52
N PRO A 129 -6.61 21.04 -5.05
CA PRO A 129 -5.94 20.04 -4.23
C PRO A 129 -4.82 20.66 -3.41
N GLU A 130 -4.65 20.17 -2.18
CA GLU A 130 -3.50 20.50 -1.34
C GLU A 130 -2.24 19.95 -1.98
N LEU A 131 -1.31 20.81 -2.38
CA LEU A 131 -0.06 20.39 -3.03
C LEU A 131 1.08 20.17 -2.04
N GLN A 132 0.78 20.34 -0.76
CA GLN A 132 1.72 20.20 0.34
C GLN A 132 1.12 19.25 1.37
N PHE A 133 1.88 18.21 1.73
CA PHE A 133 1.47 17.23 2.74
C PHE A 133 2.58 16.98 3.72
N GLU A 134 2.18 16.69 4.96
CA GLU A 134 3.08 16.25 6.00
C GLU A 134 2.74 14.80 6.36
N GLU A 135 3.74 13.93 6.28
CA GLU A 135 3.67 12.57 6.83
C GLU A 135 4.53 12.52 8.10
N TRP A 136 3.90 12.22 9.23
CA TRP A 136 4.62 12.02 10.48
C TRP A 136 5.34 10.67 10.44
N LYS A 137 6.61 10.65 10.84
CA LYS A 137 7.32 9.37 11.02
C LYS A 137 6.64 8.63 12.17
N ALA A 138 6.19 7.41 11.91
CA ALA A 138 5.50 6.61 12.91
C ALA A 138 6.33 6.52 14.21
N GLU A 139 5.75 6.97 15.33
CA GLU A 139 6.31 6.70 16.66
C GLU A 139 6.34 5.19 16.88
N LYS A 140 7.55 4.66 17.14
CA LYS A 140 7.76 3.24 17.39
C LYS A 140 7.43 2.91 18.84
N ASP A 141 6.15 2.80 19.15
CA ASP A 141 5.77 2.11 20.38
C ASP A 141 5.97 0.60 20.19
N LEU A 142 7.05 0.09 20.78
CA LEU A 142 7.42 -1.32 20.72
C LEU A 142 6.36 -2.24 21.34
N GLN A 143 5.60 -1.76 22.33
CA GLN A 143 4.56 -2.57 22.98
C GLN A 143 3.38 -2.79 22.03
N LEU A 144 2.88 -1.71 21.42
CA LEU A 144 1.80 -1.80 20.44
C LEU A 144 2.18 -2.63 19.21
N GLU A 145 3.43 -2.54 18.75
CA GLU A 145 3.94 -3.36 17.64
C GLU A 145 3.97 -4.86 18.01
N SER A 146 4.42 -5.19 19.22
CA SER A 146 4.43 -6.57 19.72
C SER A 146 3.02 -7.16 19.84
N ASP A 147 2.09 -6.40 20.42
CA ASP A 147 0.69 -6.82 20.59
C ASP A 147 0.00 -7.03 19.24
N ALA A 148 0.27 -6.14 18.28
CA ALA A 148 -0.25 -6.26 16.93
C ALA A 148 0.28 -7.52 16.23
N MET A 149 1.58 -7.81 16.34
CA MET A 149 2.16 -9.03 15.79
C MET A 149 1.61 -10.30 16.44
N LEU A 150 1.39 -10.28 17.76
CA LEU A 150 0.80 -11.41 18.48
C LEU A 150 -0.63 -11.67 18.02
N HIS A 151 -1.44 -10.61 17.87
CA HIS A 151 -2.80 -10.72 17.33
C HIS A 151 -2.83 -11.32 15.93
N VAL A 152 -1.96 -10.83 15.04
CA VAL A 152 -1.85 -11.38 13.67
C VAL A 152 -1.45 -12.85 13.71
N ARG A 153 -0.49 -13.21 14.56
CA ARG A 153 -0.03 -14.60 14.69
C ARG A 153 -1.15 -15.53 15.13
N GLN A 154 -1.91 -15.17 16.17
CA GLN A 154 -3.05 -15.98 16.64
C GLN A 154 -4.06 -16.25 15.54
N LYS A 155 -4.41 -15.22 14.75
CA LYS A 155 -5.34 -15.39 13.63
C LYS A 155 -4.76 -16.22 12.48
N LEU A 156 -3.48 -16.04 12.17
CA LEU A 156 -2.83 -16.84 11.14
C LEU A 156 -2.72 -18.30 11.53
N ASP A 157 -2.45 -18.61 12.80
CA ASP A 157 -2.42 -19.99 13.29
C ASP A 157 -3.78 -20.68 13.07
N VAL A 158 -4.90 -19.99 13.36
CA VAL A 158 -6.25 -20.49 13.03
C VAL A 158 -6.44 -20.70 11.52
N LEU A 159 -5.91 -19.81 10.68
CA LEU A 159 -5.99 -19.96 9.22
C LEU A 159 -5.12 -21.11 8.71
N LEU A 160 -3.97 -21.38 9.33
CA LEU A 160 -3.08 -22.49 8.99
C LEU A 160 -3.75 -23.84 9.28
N ASP A 161 -4.54 -23.92 10.35
CA ASP A 161 -5.31 -25.13 10.71
C ASP A 161 -6.53 -25.35 9.80
N SER A 162 -6.90 -24.35 8.99
CA SER A 162 -8.02 -24.37 8.05
C SER A 162 -7.59 -24.63 6.59
N ASN A 163 -8.53 -24.92 5.68
CA ASN A 163 -8.24 -25.15 4.25
C ASN A 163 -7.89 -23.86 3.48
N TYR A 164 -7.62 -22.76 4.19
CA TYR A 164 -7.49 -21.43 3.59
C TYR A 164 -6.32 -21.30 2.61
N PHE A 165 -5.23 -22.02 2.84
CA PHE A 165 -4.01 -21.94 2.02
C PHE A 165 -3.90 -23.01 0.91
N GLU A 166 -4.93 -23.84 0.70
CA GLU A 166 -4.87 -24.94 -0.29
C GLU A 166 -4.70 -24.42 -1.71
N ASN A 167 -5.40 -23.34 -2.07
CA ASN A 167 -5.36 -22.74 -3.40
C ASN A 167 -4.41 -21.52 -3.50
N GLY A 168 -3.67 -21.25 -2.43
CA GLY A 168 -2.87 -20.03 -2.31
C GLY A 168 -3.68 -18.86 -1.80
N ALA A 169 -3.12 -18.13 -0.84
CA ALA A 169 -3.72 -16.91 -0.29
C ALA A 169 -2.85 -15.70 -0.65
N THR A 170 -3.48 -14.62 -1.11
CA THR A 170 -2.76 -13.36 -1.37
C THR A 170 -2.58 -12.55 -0.10
N ALA A 171 -1.59 -11.65 -0.09
CA ALA A 171 -1.34 -10.73 1.01
C ALA A 171 -2.60 -9.94 1.40
N LEU A 172 -3.33 -9.42 0.41
CA LEU A 172 -4.59 -8.69 0.62
C LEU A 172 -5.68 -9.56 1.27
N GLN A 173 -5.85 -10.80 0.82
CA GLN A 173 -6.85 -11.71 1.38
C GLN A 173 -6.57 -12.01 2.85
N MET A 174 -5.30 -12.30 3.18
CA MET A 174 -4.87 -12.53 4.56
C MET A 174 -5.03 -11.26 5.40
N PHE A 175 -4.63 -10.09 4.88
CA PHE A 175 -4.75 -8.82 5.58
C PHE A 175 -6.18 -8.51 5.98
N ARG A 176 -7.14 -8.73 5.08
CA ARG A 176 -8.58 -8.55 5.38
C ARG A 176 -9.09 -9.47 6.49
N LYS A 177 -8.49 -10.64 6.69
CA LYS A 177 -8.85 -11.55 7.80
C LYS A 177 -8.21 -11.12 9.12
N VAL A 178 -6.97 -10.62 9.08
CA VAL A 178 -6.23 -10.28 10.30
C VAL A 178 -6.51 -8.87 10.81
N ALA A 179 -6.76 -7.91 9.91
CA ALA A 179 -6.91 -6.49 10.24
C ALA A 179 -8.03 -6.15 11.24
N PRO A 180 -9.23 -6.79 11.22
CA PRO A 180 -10.29 -6.45 12.16
C PRO A 180 -9.98 -6.98 13.57
N THR A 181 -9.47 -6.14 14.47
CA THR A 181 -9.08 -6.56 15.83
C THR A 181 -10.26 -6.61 16.80
N GLY A 182 -11.27 -5.76 16.60
CA GLY A 182 -12.33 -5.51 17.58
C GLY A 182 -11.87 -4.70 18.80
N LEU A 183 -10.60 -4.28 18.83
CA LEU A 183 -10.00 -3.50 19.90
C LEU A 183 -9.76 -2.06 19.43
N VAL A 184 -10.23 -1.09 20.20
CA VAL A 184 -10.21 0.34 19.81
C VAL A 184 -8.79 0.90 19.67
N HIS A 185 -7.82 0.37 20.42
CA HIS A 185 -6.45 0.87 20.48
C HIS A 185 -5.45 0.07 19.62
N LEU A 186 -5.88 -1.06 19.03
CA LEU A 186 -4.98 -1.95 18.31
C LEU A 186 -5.22 -1.84 16.80
N GLN A 187 -4.35 -1.08 16.13
CA GLN A 187 -4.32 -0.95 14.68
C GLN A 187 -3.33 -1.92 14.05
N ILE A 188 -3.80 -2.70 13.08
CA ILE A 188 -2.97 -3.65 12.35
C ILE A 188 -2.56 -3.03 11.02
N PHE A 189 -1.25 -2.88 10.83
CA PHE A 189 -0.63 -2.45 9.58
C PHE A 189 -0.16 -3.66 8.75
N PRO A 190 -0.02 -3.52 7.42
CA PRO A 190 0.45 -4.62 6.58
C PRO A 190 1.86 -5.10 6.95
N ARG A 191 2.73 -4.26 7.51
CA ARG A 191 4.05 -4.67 8.03
C ARG A 191 3.95 -5.76 9.11
N HIS A 192 2.94 -5.69 9.98
CA HIS A 192 2.77 -6.68 11.04
C HIS A 192 2.48 -8.06 10.43
N LEU A 193 1.62 -8.09 9.40
CA LEU A 193 1.36 -9.31 8.63
C LEU A 193 2.61 -9.82 7.90
N LYS A 194 3.32 -8.94 7.19
CA LYS A 194 4.55 -9.28 6.48
C LYS A 194 5.58 -9.93 7.41
N ASN A 195 5.83 -9.33 8.58
CA ASN A 195 6.79 -9.82 9.57
C ASN A 195 6.42 -11.21 10.12
N VAL A 196 5.14 -11.43 10.44
CA VAL A 196 4.67 -12.74 10.93
C VAL A 196 4.75 -13.79 9.83
N LEU A 197 4.37 -13.47 8.59
CA LEU A 197 4.50 -14.39 7.46
C LEU A 197 5.95 -14.78 7.18
N TYR A 198 6.89 -13.84 7.26
CA TYR A 198 8.31 -14.13 7.10
C TYR A 198 8.82 -15.07 8.20
N SER A 199 8.38 -14.88 9.44
CA SER A 199 8.66 -15.84 10.53
C SER A 199 8.10 -17.25 10.24
N LEU A 200 6.89 -17.34 9.67
CA LEU A 200 6.27 -18.63 9.30
C LEU A 200 6.99 -19.32 8.12
N ILE A 201 7.51 -18.54 7.18
CA ILE A 201 8.34 -19.06 6.08
C ILE A 201 9.67 -19.57 6.62
N GLN A 202 10.33 -18.85 7.53
CA GLN A 202 11.54 -19.30 8.21
C GLN A 202 11.32 -20.60 9.00
N GLN A 203 10.12 -20.78 9.58
CA GLN A 203 9.70 -22.01 10.24
C GLN A 203 9.29 -23.14 9.29
N ASN A 204 9.44 -22.97 7.97
CA ASN A 204 9.02 -23.92 6.94
C ASN A 204 7.52 -24.30 7.02
N LYS A 205 6.66 -23.38 7.48
CA LYS A 205 5.20 -23.58 7.50
C LYS A 205 4.55 -23.11 6.20
N LEU A 206 5.08 -22.04 5.62
CA LEU A 206 4.58 -21.42 4.39
C LEU A 206 5.67 -21.30 3.32
N VAL A 207 5.26 -21.27 2.07
CA VAL A 207 6.10 -20.90 0.92
C VAL A 207 5.43 -19.80 0.11
N VAL A 208 6.24 -18.95 -0.50
CA VAL A 208 5.77 -17.91 -1.42
C VAL A 208 5.99 -18.40 -2.85
N ARG A 209 5.00 -18.22 -3.70
CA ARG A 209 5.09 -18.45 -5.14
C ARG A 209 4.60 -17.21 -5.88
N ASN A 210 5.23 -16.90 -6.99
CA ASN A 210 4.72 -15.89 -7.91
C ASN A 210 3.73 -16.58 -8.86
N ILE A 211 2.47 -16.12 -8.84
CA ILE A 211 1.40 -16.58 -9.72
C ILE A 211 0.88 -15.35 -10.45
N GLU A 212 0.93 -15.38 -11.78
CA GLU A 212 0.41 -14.30 -12.63
C GLU A 212 0.93 -12.90 -12.23
N ASN A 213 2.22 -12.82 -11.89
CA ASN A 213 2.90 -11.59 -11.48
C ASN A 213 2.43 -11.03 -10.12
N SER A 214 1.93 -11.88 -9.22
CA SER A 214 1.59 -11.56 -7.84
C SER A 214 2.04 -12.65 -6.86
N PHE A 215 2.53 -12.25 -5.68
CA PHE A 215 2.94 -13.17 -4.64
C PHE A 215 1.76 -13.80 -3.90
N SER A 216 1.73 -15.13 -3.90
CA SER A 216 0.74 -15.96 -3.20
C SER A 216 1.41 -16.94 -2.24
N PHE A 217 0.75 -17.18 -1.10
CA PHE A 217 1.28 -17.97 0.01
C PHE A 217 0.60 -19.33 0.09
N PHE A 218 1.38 -20.40 0.22
CA PHE A 218 0.92 -21.79 0.26
C PHE A 218 1.50 -22.51 1.47
N LEU A 219 0.81 -23.55 1.94
CA LEU A 219 1.41 -24.50 2.90
C LEU A 219 2.56 -25.26 2.25
N THR A 220 3.60 -25.57 3.03
CA THR A 220 4.65 -26.50 2.60
C THR A 220 4.09 -27.92 2.41
N ALA A 221 4.73 -28.72 1.55
CA ALA A 221 4.36 -30.12 1.35
C ALA A 221 4.41 -30.93 2.67
N PHE A 222 5.35 -30.59 3.57
CA PHE A 222 5.44 -31.18 4.90
C PHE A 222 4.20 -30.87 5.75
N GLN A 223 3.74 -29.61 5.79
CA GLN A 223 2.52 -29.24 6.52
C GLN A 223 1.26 -29.88 5.91
N GLN A 224 1.18 -29.96 4.59
CA GLN A 224 0.08 -30.64 3.91
C GLN A 224 0.04 -32.15 4.21
N ALA A 225 1.21 -32.80 4.29
CA ALA A 225 1.33 -34.23 4.61
C ALA A 225 0.94 -34.54 6.06
N SER A 226 1.45 -33.76 7.02
CA SER A 226 1.08 -33.88 8.44
C SER A 226 -0.42 -33.74 8.63
N ARG A 227 -1.05 -32.78 7.93
CA ARG A 227 -2.50 -32.58 8.01
C ARG A 227 -3.33 -33.73 7.44
N LYS A 228 -2.91 -34.32 6.30
CA LYS A 228 -3.54 -35.52 5.76
C LYS A 228 -3.47 -36.69 6.73
N GLN A 229 -2.38 -36.82 7.48
CA GLN A 229 -2.25 -37.84 8.53
C GLN A 229 -3.18 -37.58 9.73
N TYR A 230 -3.33 -36.33 10.19
CA TYR A 230 -4.28 -36.00 11.26
C TYR A 230 -5.74 -36.23 10.86
N LEU A 231 -6.12 -35.88 9.62
CA LEU A 231 -7.46 -36.16 9.10
C LEU A 231 -7.73 -37.66 8.93
N LEU A 232 -6.71 -38.48 8.67
CA LEU A 232 -6.86 -39.94 8.60
C LEU A 232 -6.94 -40.59 9.99
N ASN A 233 -6.29 -40.00 11.00
CA ASN A 233 -6.25 -40.54 12.36
C ASN A 233 -7.39 -40.05 13.26
N GLY A 234 -8.07 -38.95 12.92
CA GLY A 234 -9.22 -38.41 13.65
C GLY A 234 -10.56 -39.12 13.39
N TRP A 235 -10.57 -40.17 12.55
CA TRP A 235 -11.73 -41.01 12.25
C TRP A 235 -11.61 -42.42 12.87
N ARG A 236 -10.89 -42.55 13.98
CA ARG A 236 -10.81 -43.78 14.79
C ARG A 236 -11.25 -43.52 16.22
#